data_AF-A0A850H7N3-F1
#
_entry.id   AF-A0A850H7N3-F1
#
_cell.length_a   1.000
_cell.length_b   1.000
_cell.length_c   1.000
_cell.angle_alpha   90.00
_cell.angle_beta   90.00
_cell.angle_gamma   90.00
#
_symmetry.space_group_name_H-M   'P 1'
#
loop_
_entity.id
_entity.type
_entity.pdbx_description
1 polymer ?
#
loop_
_entity_poly.entity_id
_entity_poly.type
_entity_poly.pdbx_seq_one_letter_code
_entity_poly.pdbx_strand_id
1 'polypeptide(L)'
;MNGPYASDLHRNLISIAGPVVTLLIALAAFLGRARFGYLAPLILWNTMTMRVMASLASLNLPNDEARVSRDLGLGTWTLPIIVCAIMLTLFVIAARERGLSKMWYLAAWVGMSFGYGVVVFGQKWLPSFIL
;
A
#
# COMPACT_ATOMS: atom_id res chain seq x y z
N MET A 1 15.40 19.96 -8.85
CA MET A 1 16.60 20.31 -8.08
C MET A 1 17.05 19.09 -7.29
N ASN A 2 18.21 18.52 -7.63
CA ASN A 2 18.77 17.37 -6.91
C ASN A 2 19.46 17.89 -5.64
N GLY A 3 18.74 17.93 -4.52
CA GLY A 3 19.39 18.04 -3.22
C GLY A 3 20.22 16.79 -3.00
N PRO A 4 21.54 16.87 -2.77
CA PRO A 4 22.34 15.69 -2.52
C PRO A 4 21.81 15.02 -1.26
N TYR A 5 21.39 13.76 -1.36
CA TYR A 5 21.05 12.99 -0.17
C TYR A 5 22.32 12.93 0.68
N ALA A 6 22.26 13.48 1.89
CA ALA A 6 23.43 13.61 2.76
C ALA A 6 24.03 12.25 3.19
N SER A 7 23.34 11.14 2.96
CA SER A 7 23.77 9.76 3.22
C SER A 7 22.75 8.76 2.64
N ASP A 8 23.19 7.57 2.18
CA ASP A 8 22.31 6.46 1.75
C ASP A 8 21.28 6.07 2.82
N LEU A 9 21.62 6.27 4.10
CA LEU A 9 20.73 6.06 5.24
C LEU A 9 19.49 6.96 5.19
N HIS A 10 19.66 8.23 4.81
CA HIS A 10 18.55 9.19 4.74
C HIS A 10 17.58 8.86 3.60
N ARG A 11 18.13 8.42 2.46
CA ARG A 11 17.33 7.94 1.32
C ARG A 11 16.53 6.69 1.68
N ASN A 12 17.12 5.78 2.44
CA ASN A 12 16.45 4.55 2.88
C ASN A 12 15.37 4.83 3.92
N LEU A 13 15.59 5.76 4.86
CA LEU A 13 14.57 6.22 5.79
C LEU A 13 13.35 6.82 5.08
N ILE A 14 13.56 7.68 4.08
CA ILE A 14 12.47 8.27 3.30
C ILE A 14 11.70 7.18 2.53
N SER A 15 12.42 6.22 1.95
CA SER A 15 11.82 5.12 1.19
C SER A 15 10.96 4.22 2.09
N ILE A 16 11.45 3.83 3.27
CA ILE A 16 10.71 2.99 4.22
C ILE A 16 9.47 3.68 4.80
N ALA A 17 9.41 5.01 4.78
CA ALA A 17 8.28 5.76 5.35
C ALA A 17 6.94 5.40 4.69
N GLY A 18 6.88 5.25 3.37
CA GLY A 18 5.65 4.86 2.66
C GLY A 18 5.08 3.50 3.13
N PRO A 19 5.88 2.42 3.09
CA PRO A 19 5.52 1.11 3.64
C PRO A 19 5.09 1.15 5.11
N VAL A 20 5.86 1.84 5.95
CA VAL A 20 5.59 1.92 7.40
C VAL A 20 4.27 2.65 7.67
N VAL A 21 4.03 3.79 7.03
CA VAL A 21 2.75 4.52 7.17
C VAL A 21 1.59 3.65 6.71
N THR A 22 1.76 2.92 5.62
CA THR A 22 0.72 2.01 5.10
C THR A 22 0.41 0.89 6.10
N LEU A 23 1.45 0.31 6.73
CA LEU A 23 1.33 -0.66 7.82
C LEU A 23 0.59 -0.09 9.03
N LEU A 24 0.90 1.14 9.44
CA LEU A 24 0.23 1.80 10.57
C LEU A 24 -1.26 2.05 10.28
N ILE A 25 -1.62 2.46 9.06
CA ILE A 25 -3.02 2.64 8.65
C ILE A 25 -3.76 1.30 8.69
N ALA A 26 -3.14 0.24 8.14
CA ALA A 26 -3.72 -1.10 8.17
C ALA A 26 -3.91 -1.61 9.61
N LEU A 27 -2.92 -1.39 10.48
CA LEU A 27 -3.00 -1.77 11.88
C LEU A 27 -4.10 -0.99 12.62
N ALA A 28 -4.19 0.33 12.41
CA ALA A 28 -5.24 1.15 13.00
C ALA A 28 -6.64 0.71 12.55
N ALA A 29 -6.81 0.40 11.27
CA ALA A 29 -8.07 -0.15 10.74
C ALA A 29 -8.40 -1.53 11.34
N PHE A 30 -7.38 -2.38 11.52
CA PHE A 30 -7.54 -3.70 12.13
C PHE A 30 -7.89 -3.63 13.62
N LEU A 31 -7.25 -2.74 14.39
CA LEU A 31 -7.55 -2.54 15.81
C LEU A 31 -8.94 -1.91 16.00
N GLY A 32 -9.31 -0.96 15.15
CA GLY A 32 -10.62 -0.31 15.17
C GLY A 32 -11.77 -1.10 14.51
N ARG A 33 -11.53 -2.34 14.06
CA ARG A 33 -12.48 -3.10 13.23
C ARG A 33 -13.84 -3.37 13.87
N ALA A 34 -13.90 -3.41 15.20
CA ALA A 34 -15.16 -3.51 15.93
C ALA A 34 -16.03 -2.26 15.72
N ARG A 35 -15.42 -1.07 15.75
CA ARG A 35 -16.09 0.24 15.61
C ARG A 35 -16.37 0.62 14.17
N PHE A 36 -15.46 0.30 13.24
CA PHE A 36 -15.54 0.74 11.84
C PHE A 36 -16.44 -0.12 10.95
N GLY A 37 -16.93 -1.28 11.42
CA GLY A 37 -17.83 -2.10 10.63
C GLY A 37 -17.19 -2.59 9.32
N TYR A 38 -17.88 -2.33 8.19
CA TYR A 38 -17.41 -2.66 6.85
C TYR A 38 -16.32 -1.71 6.31
N LEU A 39 -16.03 -0.59 6.99
CA LEU A 39 -14.95 0.31 6.58
C LEU A 39 -13.57 -0.28 6.87
N ALA A 40 -13.42 -1.04 7.96
CA ALA A 40 -12.15 -1.68 8.30
C ALA A 40 -11.66 -2.66 7.21
N PRO A 41 -12.47 -3.64 6.75
CA PRO A 41 -12.03 -4.51 5.65
C PRO A 41 -11.82 -3.74 4.34
N LEU A 42 -12.53 -2.64 4.10
CA LEU A 42 -12.34 -1.81 2.91
C LEU A 42 -10.98 -1.08 2.93
N ILE A 43 -10.59 -0.52 4.08
CA ILE A 43 -9.27 0.11 4.26
C ILE A 43 -8.16 -0.93 4.15
N LEU A 44 -8.33 -2.10 4.77
CA LEU A 44 -7.38 -3.21 4.68
C LEU A 44 -7.23 -3.73 3.24
N TRP A 45 -8.34 -3.86 2.51
CA TRP A 45 -8.35 -4.26 1.10
C TRP A 45 -7.61 -3.24 0.24
N ASN A 46 -7.85 -1.94 0.47
CA ASN A 46 -7.20 -0.88 -0.30
C ASN A 46 -5.70 -0.78 -0.02
N THR A 47 -5.30 -0.79 1.26
CA THR A 47 -3.88 -0.75 1.66
C THR A 47 -3.09 -1.96 1.15
N MET A 48 -3.67 -3.17 1.25
CA MET A 48 -3.10 -4.37 0.67
C MET A 48 -2.96 -4.25 -0.85
N THR A 49 -4.02 -3.87 -1.56
CA THR A 49 -4.02 -3.77 -3.03
C THR A 49 -2.98 -2.76 -3.51
N MET A 50 -2.89 -1.59 -2.85
CA MET A 50 -1.87 -0.59 -3.14
C MET A 50 -0.45 -1.15 -2.98
N ARG A 51 -0.17 -1.91 -1.91
CA ARG A 51 1.15 -2.51 -1.68
C ARG A 51 1.48 -3.63 -2.66
N VAL A 52 0.50 -4.47 -3.01
CA VAL A 52 0.67 -5.49 -4.05
C VAL A 52 0.97 -4.84 -5.39
N MET A 53 0.21 -3.81 -5.78
CA MET A 53 0.44 -3.08 -7.03
C MET A 53 1.80 -2.37 -7.04
N ALA A 54 2.21 -1.76 -5.91
CA ALA A 54 3.54 -1.16 -5.79
C ALA A 54 4.66 -2.21 -5.90
N SER A 55 4.48 -3.37 -5.27
CA SER A 55 5.40 -4.51 -5.39
C SER A 55 5.48 -5.06 -6.82
N LEU A 56 4.36 -5.11 -7.54
CA LEU A 56 4.35 -5.52 -8.95
C LEU A 56 4.99 -4.47 -9.87
N ALA A 57 4.72 -3.18 -9.63
CA ALA A 57 5.39 -2.07 -10.34
C ALA A 57 6.92 -2.09 -10.12
N SER A 58 7.37 -2.72 -9.03
CA SER A 58 8.78 -2.89 -8.71
C SER A 58 9.56 -3.80 -9.64
N LEU A 59 8.86 -4.57 -10.50
CA LEU A 59 9.47 -5.33 -11.58
C LEU A 59 10.16 -4.43 -12.62
N ASN A 60 9.59 -3.26 -12.89
CA ASN A 60 10.13 -2.31 -13.87
C ASN A 60 10.97 -1.20 -13.20
N LEU A 61 10.52 -0.71 -12.04
CA LEU A 61 11.21 0.35 -11.30
C LEU A 61 11.22 0.00 -9.81
N PRO A 62 12.38 -0.32 -9.19
CA PRO A 62 12.39 -0.90 -7.84
C PRO A 62 11.68 0.01 -6.84
N ASN A 63 10.69 -0.55 -6.12
CA ASN A 63 10.02 0.12 -5.00
C ASN A 63 11.03 0.60 -3.97
N ASP A 64 10.53 1.48 -3.13
CA ASP A 64 11.13 1.82 -1.86
C ASP A 64 11.54 0.58 -1.02
N GLU A 65 10.66 -0.41 -0.89
CA GLU A 65 10.93 -1.69 -0.19
C GLU A 65 11.98 -2.55 -0.90
N ALA A 66 11.96 -2.56 -2.24
CA ALA A 66 12.87 -3.34 -3.07
C ALA A 66 14.29 -2.72 -3.13
N ARG A 67 14.40 -1.39 -3.03
CA ARG A 67 15.67 -0.66 -2.90
C ARG A 67 16.29 -0.90 -1.54
N VAL A 68 15.52 -0.72 -0.48
CA VAL A 68 15.98 -0.96 0.90
C VAL A 68 16.43 -2.40 1.09
N SER A 69 15.68 -3.37 0.54
CA SER A 69 16.06 -4.78 0.63
C SER A 69 17.32 -5.12 -0.18
N ARG A 70 17.56 -4.42 -1.29
CA ARG A 70 18.80 -4.52 -2.06
C ARG A 70 19.98 -3.92 -1.30
N ASP A 71 19.79 -2.75 -0.70
CA ASP A 71 20.82 -2.03 0.07
C ASP A 71 21.21 -2.78 1.35
N LEU A 72 20.27 -3.55 1.93
CA LEU A 72 20.51 -4.43 3.08
C LEU A 72 21.05 -5.82 2.70
N GLY A 73 21.18 -6.14 1.41
CA GLY A 73 21.65 -7.46 0.94
C GLY A 73 20.64 -8.61 1.14
N LEU A 74 19.39 -8.31 1.48
CA LEU A 74 18.34 -9.28 1.80
C LEU A 74 17.61 -9.82 0.56
N GLY A 75 17.93 -9.29 -0.62
CA GLY A 75 17.31 -9.64 -1.91
C GLY A 75 16.09 -8.76 -2.21
N THR A 76 15.90 -8.40 -3.48
CA THR A 76 14.92 -7.39 -3.95
C THR A 76 13.45 -7.66 -3.55
N TRP A 77 13.11 -8.92 -3.24
CA TRP A 77 11.72 -9.38 -3.07
C TRP A 77 11.33 -9.74 -1.64
N THR A 78 12.27 -9.90 -0.72
CA THR A 78 11.98 -10.37 0.64
C THR A 78 11.11 -9.39 1.42
N LEU A 79 11.51 -8.12 1.47
CA LEU A 79 10.76 -7.08 2.18
C LEU A 79 9.37 -6.83 1.58
N PRO A 80 9.21 -6.68 0.24
CA PRO A 80 7.90 -6.59 -0.41
C PRO A 80 6.95 -7.76 -0.12
N ILE A 81 7.47 -8.99 -0.18
CA ILE A 81 6.65 -10.19 0.07
C ILE A 81 6.19 -10.23 1.52
N ILE A 82 7.06 -9.91 2.49
CA ILE A 82 6.71 -9.91 3.91
C ILE A 82 5.62 -8.88 4.21
N VAL A 83 5.77 -7.64 3.72
CA VAL A 83 4.78 -6.58 3.94
C VAL A 83 3.43 -6.98 3.33
N CYS A 84 3.42 -7.47 2.09
CA CYS A 84 2.20 -7.94 1.45
C CYS A 84 1.56 -9.12 2.20
N ALA A 85 2.36 -10.08 2.69
CA ALA A 85 1.87 -11.22 3.45
C ALA A 85 1.24 -10.82 4.79
N ILE A 86 1.85 -9.87 5.51
CA ILE A 86 1.28 -9.33 6.76
C ILE A 86 -0.07 -8.66 6.46
N MET A 87 -0.13 -7.80 5.45
CA MET A 87 -1.37 -7.12 5.08
C MET A 87 -2.47 -8.07 4.64
N LEU A 88 -2.14 -9.07 3.83
CA LEU A 88 -3.06 -10.11 3.41
C LEU A 88 -3.61 -10.88 4.62
N THR A 89 -2.75 -11.20 5.58
CA THR A 89 -3.17 -11.91 6.81
C THR A 89 -4.17 -11.09 7.61
N LEU A 90 -3.89 -9.80 7.84
CA LEU A 90 -4.79 -8.89 8.55
C LEU A 90 -6.14 -8.76 7.83
N PHE A 91 -6.12 -8.63 6.50
CA PHE A 91 -7.33 -8.58 5.69
C PHE A 91 -8.14 -9.87 5.79
N VAL A 92 -7.50 -11.04 5.65
CA VAL A 92 -8.18 -12.34 5.71
C VAL A 92 -8.85 -12.55 7.06
N ILE A 93 -8.18 -12.18 8.17
CA ILE A 93 -8.79 -12.26 9.51
C ILE A 93 -10.03 -11.37 9.58
N ALA A 94 -9.91 -10.09 9.21
CA ALA A 94 -11.03 -9.16 9.25
C ALA A 94 -12.20 -9.57 8.31
N ALA A 95 -11.88 -10.15 7.16
CA ALA A 95 -12.85 -10.63 6.18
C ALA A 95 -13.61 -11.86 6.68
N ARG A 96 -12.92 -12.80 7.34
CA ARG A 96 -13.54 -14.01 7.91
C ARG A 96 -14.41 -13.68 9.12
N GLU A 97 -13.97 -12.79 10.01
CA GLU A 97 -14.77 -12.33 11.15
C GLU A 97 -16.11 -11.71 10.72
N ARG A 98 -16.15 -11.04 9.57
CA ARG A 98 -17.35 -10.36 9.05
C ARG A 98 -18.16 -11.17 8.05
N GLY A 99 -17.70 -12.35 7.65
CA GLY A 99 -18.40 -13.18 6.65
C GLY A 99 -18.64 -12.45 5.33
N LEU A 100 -17.62 -11.75 4.80
CA LEU A 100 -17.79 -10.93 3.60
C LEU A 100 -18.30 -11.76 2.40
N SER A 101 -19.37 -11.30 1.78
CA SER A 101 -19.96 -11.94 0.60
C SER A 101 -19.13 -11.68 -0.65
N LYS A 102 -19.27 -12.55 -1.68
CA LYS A 102 -18.63 -12.37 -3.00
C LYS A 102 -18.95 -11.00 -3.63
N MET A 103 -20.15 -10.48 -3.37
CA MET A 103 -20.58 -9.16 -3.85
C MET A 103 -19.79 -8.01 -3.21
N TRP A 104 -19.36 -8.17 -1.96
CA TRP A 104 -18.52 -7.17 -1.29
C TRP A 104 -17.16 -7.04 -1.99
N TYR A 105 -16.53 -8.17 -2.36
CA TYR A 105 -15.27 -8.17 -3.10
C TYR A 105 -15.41 -7.51 -4.47
N LEU A 106 -16.51 -7.80 -5.19
CA LEU A 106 -16.80 -7.16 -6.48
C LEU A 106 -17.00 -5.64 -6.31
N ALA A 107 -17.79 -5.21 -5.33
CA ALA A 107 -18.03 -3.80 -5.07
C ALA A 107 -16.73 -3.07 -4.70
N ALA A 108 -15.89 -3.67 -3.85
CA ALA A 108 -14.61 -3.12 -3.47
C ALA A 108 -13.64 -3.03 -4.66
N TRP A 109 -13.62 -4.03 -5.54
CA TRP A 109 -12.81 -4.03 -6.76
C TRP A 109 -13.26 -2.95 -7.75
N VAL A 110 -14.56 -2.89 -8.07
CA VAL A 110 -15.14 -1.86 -8.95
C VAL A 110 -14.92 -0.47 -8.39
N GLY A 111 -15.16 -0.27 -7.09
CA GLY A 111 -14.95 1.01 -6.41
C GLY A 111 -13.49 1.47 -6.49
N MET A 112 -12.53 0.56 -6.28
CA MET A 112 -11.11 0.88 -6.43
C MET A 112 -10.76 1.21 -7.88
N SER A 113 -11.16 0.38 -8.85
CA SER A 113 -10.88 0.61 -10.26
C SER A 113 -11.43 1.95 -10.73
N PHE A 114 -12.65 2.29 -10.30
CA PHE A 114 -13.23 3.59 -10.57
C PHE A 114 -12.43 4.73 -9.91
N GLY A 115 -12.08 4.58 -8.63
CA GLY A 115 -11.26 5.56 -7.91
C GLY A 115 -9.91 5.83 -8.57
N TYR A 116 -9.16 4.78 -8.93
CA TYR A 116 -7.90 4.92 -9.65
C TYR A 116 -8.10 5.53 -11.03
N GLY A 117 -9.14 5.12 -11.76
CA GLY A 117 -9.49 5.70 -13.05
C GLY A 117 -9.73 7.20 -12.95
N VAL A 118 -10.52 7.63 -11.97
CA VAL A 118 -10.79 9.05 -11.72
C VAL A 118 -9.50 9.81 -11.41
N VAL A 119 -8.59 9.26 -10.61
CA VAL A 119 -7.31 9.93 -10.31
C VAL A 119 -6.45 10.08 -11.57
N VAL A 120 -6.32 9.01 -12.36
CA VAL A 120 -5.47 9.00 -13.57
C VAL A 120 -6.02 9.91 -14.66
N PHE A 121 -7.33 9.86 -14.94
CA PHE A 121 -7.94 10.75 -15.93
C PHE A 121 -8.13 12.18 -15.40
N GLY A 122 -8.29 12.32 -14.09
CA GLY A 122 -8.41 13.58 -13.37
C GLY A 122 -7.10 14.36 -13.26
N GLN A 123 -5.94 13.75 -13.50
CA GLN A 123 -4.65 14.46 -13.54
C GLN A 123 -4.66 15.69 -14.45
N LYS A 124 -5.46 15.69 -15.53
CA LYS A 124 -5.60 16.83 -16.44
C LYS A 124 -6.28 18.06 -15.80
N TRP A 125 -7.02 17.85 -14.72
CA TRP A 125 -7.83 18.86 -14.04
C TRP A 125 -7.26 19.24 -12.66
N LEU A 126 -6.30 18.46 -12.16
CA LEU A 126 -5.63 18.77 -10.91
C LEU A 126 -4.63 19.91 -11.15
N PRO A 127 -4.59 20.94 -10.28
CA PRO A 127 -3.58 21.98 -10.37
C PRO A 127 -2.20 21.33 -10.28
N SER A 128 -1.37 21.51 -11.31
CA SER A 128 0.02 21.09 -11.28
C SER A 128 0.75 21.98 -10.27
N PHE A 129 0.95 21.49 -9.06
CA PHE A 129 1.85 22.12 -8.12
C PHE A 129 3.28 21.89 -8.63
N ILE A 130 3.76 22.83 -9.44
CA ILE A 130 5.18 22.97 -9.75
C ILE A 130 5.82 23.47 -8.45
N LEU A 131 6.44 22.55 -7.71
CA LEU A 131 7.36 22.84 -6.60
C LEU A 131 8.79 22.60 -7.09
#